data_AF-A0AAD9CJI7-F1
#
_entry.id   AF-A0AAD9CJI7-F1
#
_cell.length_a   1.000
_cell.length_b   1.000
_cell.length_c   1.000
_cell.angle_alpha   90.00
_cell.angle_beta   90.00
_cell.angle_gamma   90.00
#
_symmetry.space_group_name_H-M   'P 1'
#
loop_
_entity.id
_entity.type
_entity.pdbx_description
1 polymer ?
#
loop_
_entity_poly.entity_id
_entity_poly.type
_entity_poly.pdbx_seq_one_letter_code
_entity_poly.pdbx_strand_id
1 'polypeptide(L)'
;MMHLKSYYKIASQRLADQIPLVIRYQMLQESAVALQREMLLMIQDKENLEFLLKEDCDIGTQRAALQSRLKRLMKARTYLVEF
;
A
#
# COMPACT_ATOMS: atom_id res chain seq x y z
N MET A 1 26.37 26.68 -39.94
CA MET A 1 26.90 25.92 -38.77
C MET A 1 26.47 26.46 -37.41
N MET A 2 26.37 27.79 -37.19
CA MET A 2 26.01 28.34 -35.88
C MET A 2 24.55 28.06 -35.46
N HIS A 3 23.58 28.21 -36.38
CA HIS A 3 22.16 27.94 -36.10
C HIS A 3 21.87 26.49 -35.69
N LEU A 4 22.54 25.52 -36.31
CA LEU A 4 22.37 24.12 -35.97
C LEU A 4 22.87 23.80 -34.56
N LYS A 5 24.03 24.35 -34.17
CA LYS A 5 24.56 24.21 -32.80
C LYS A 5 23.64 24.83 -31.77
N SER A 6 23.08 26.02 -32.05
CA SER A 6 22.12 26.67 -31.17
C SER A 6 20.82 25.87 -31.04
N TYR A 7 20.31 25.32 -32.14
CA TYR A 7 19.14 24.45 -32.13
C TYR A 7 19.36 23.20 -31.27
N TYR A 8 20.47 22.48 -31.46
CA TYR A 8 20.79 21.29 -30.65
C TYR A 8 20.94 21.62 -29.17
N LYS A 9 21.54 22.76 -28.83
CA LYS A 9 21.66 23.20 -27.43
C LYS A 9 20.28 23.41 -26.79
N ILE A 10 19.37 24.10 -27.47
CA ILE A 10 18.01 24.36 -26.98
C ILE A 10 17.22 23.05 -26.88
N ALA A 11 17.29 22.20 -27.91
CA ALA A 11 16.61 20.91 -27.92
C ALA A 11 17.13 19.99 -26.80
N SER A 12 18.44 19.93 -26.60
CA SER A 12 19.06 19.13 -25.54
C SER A 12 18.62 19.58 -24.14
N GLN A 13 18.58 20.89 -23.88
CA GLN A 13 18.07 21.43 -22.62
C GLN A 13 16.60 21.07 -22.41
N ARG A 14 15.75 21.27 -23.42
CA ARG A 14 14.33 20.92 -23.33
C ARG A 14 14.11 19.44 -23.08
N LEU A 15 14.87 18.56 -23.73
CA LEU A 15 14.76 17.11 -23.51
C LEU A 15 15.26 16.71 -22.13
N ALA A 16 16.32 17.34 -21.62
CA ALA A 16 16.80 17.12 -20.26
C ALA A 16 15.74 17.44 -19.20
N ASP A 17 14.86 18.41 -19.46
CA ASP A 17 13.76 18.76 -18.56
C ASP A 17 12.52 17.88 -18.80
N GLN A 18 12.14 17.67 -20.06
CA GLN A 18 10.88 17.02 -20.44
C GLN A 18 10.91 15.51 -20.25
N ILE A 19 12.03 14.83 -20.52
CA ILE A 19 12.12 13.37 -20.39
C ILE A 19 11.89 12.94 -18.92
N PRO A 20 12.58 13.52 -17.92
CA PRO A 20 12.31 13.20 -16.52
C PRO A 20 10.87 13.53 -16.09
N LEU A 21 10.28 14.61 -16.63
CA LEU A 21 8.90 14.99 -16.33
C LEU A 21 7.91 13.92 -16.82
N VAL A 22 8.05 13.47 -18.08
CA VAL A 22 7.21 12.43 -18.66
C VAL A 22 7.37 11.11 -17.90
N ILE A 23 8.59 10.72 -17.57
CA ILE A 23 8.86 9.51 -16.77
C ILE A 23 8.16 9.62 -15.42
N ARG A 24 8.32 10.73 -14.70
CA ARG A 24 7.68 10.91 -13.39
C ARG A 24 6.16 10.86 -13.50
N TYR A 25 5.59 11.53 -14.49
CA TYR A 25 4.16 11.57 -14.69
C TYR A 25 3.60 10.15 -14.96
N GLN A 26 4.18 9.42 -15.92
CA GLN A 26 3.66 8.11 -16.30
C GLN A 26 3.96 7.02 -15.27
N MET A 27 5.23 6.92 -14.84
CA MET A 27 5.69 5.80 -14.02
C MET A 27 5.34 5.95 -12.55
N LEU A 28 5.14 7.19 -12.07
CA LEU A 28 4.80 7.43 -10.67
C LEU A 28 3.36 7.88 -10.52
N GLN A 29 2.98 9.01 -11.13
CA GLN A 29 1.67 9.60 -10.87
C GLN A 29 0.53 8.78 -11.47
N GLU A 30 0.58 8.48 -12.76
CA GLU A 30 -0.46 7.68 -13.42
C GLU A 30 -0.49 6.24 -12.87
N SER A 31 0.68 5.65 -12.62
CA SER A 31 0.76 4.31 -12.03
C SER A 31 0.18 4.26 -10.61
N ALA A 32 0.39 5.29 -9.78
CA ALA A 32 -0.21 5.36 -8.45
C ALA A 32 -1.73 5.50 -8.50
N VAL A 33 -2.25 6.34 -9.41
CA VAL A 33 -3.71 6.49 -9.61
C VAL A 33 -4.34 5.20 -10.11
N ALA A 34 -3.70 4.53 -11.08
CA ALA A 34 -4.14 3.25 -11.59
C ALA A 34 -4.13 2.20 -10.46
N LEU A 35 -3.05 2.10 -9.69
CA LEU A 35 -2.95 1.16 -8.57
C LEU A 35 -4.06 1.39 -7.54
N GLN A 36 -4.31 2.64 -7.14
CA GLN A 36 -5.37 2.95 -6.17
C GLN A 36 -6.76 2.54 -6.69
N ARG A 37 -7.03 2.75 -7.97
CA ARG A 37 -8.27 2.33 -8.61
C ARG A 37 -8.41 0.81 -8.60
N GLU A 38 -7.39 0.08 -9.03
CA GLU A 38 -7.41 -1.39 -9.07
C GLU A 38 -7.54 -1.99 -7.66
N MET A 39 -6.87 -1.41 -6.66
CA MET A 39 -7.05 -1.81 -5.26
C MET A 39 -8.50 -1.64 -4.79
N LEU A 40 -9.16 -0.55 -5.18
CA LEU A 40 -10.57 -0.34 -4.83
C LEU A 40 -11.49 -1.36 -5.51
N LEU A 41 -11.24 -1.66 -6.78
CA LEU A 41 -11.98 -2.69 -7.52
C LEU A 41 -11.80 -4.08 -6.89
N MET A 42 -10.58 -4.43 -6.48
CA MET A 42 -10.29 -5.69 -5.78
C MET A 42 -11.10 -5.84 -4.49
N ILE A 43 -11.30 -4.75 -3.73
CA ILE A 43 -12.08 -4.78 -2.48
C ILE A 43 -13.58 -4.90 -2.76
N GLN A 44 -14.06 -4.41 -3.91
CA GLN A 44 -15.47 -4.51 -4.30
C GLN A 44 -15.87 -5.92 -4.74
N ASP A 45 -14.90 -6.74 -5.16
CA ASP A 45 -15.12 -8.14 -5.51
C ASP A 45 -15.41 -8.99 -4.27
N LYS A 46 -16.70 -9.09 -3.92
CA LYS A 46 -17.19 -9.76 -2.72
C LYS A 46 -16.94 -11.27 -2.72
N GLU A 47 -16.82 -11.90 -3.89
CA GLU A 47 -16.65 -13.35 -3.98
C GLU A 47 -15.26 -13.77 -3.46
N ASN A 48 -14.24 -12.96 -3.73
CA ASN A 48 -12.87 -13.23 -3.31
C ASN A 48 -12.48 -12.60 -1.98
N LEU A 49 -13.31 -11.69 -1.44
CA LEU A 49 -12.97 -10.92 -0.25
C LEU A 49 -12.75 -11.79 1.00
N GLU A 50 -13.59 -12.80 1.24
CA GLU A 50 -13.41 -13.71 2.39
C GLU A 50 -12.11 -14.51 2.29
N PHE A 51 -11.72 -14.91 1.07
CA PHE A 51 -10.46 -15.60 0.83
C PHE A 51 -9.26 -14.67 1.04
N LEU A 52 -9.31 -13.44 0.51
CA LEU A 52 -8.24 -12.45 0.65
C LEU A 52 -8.04 -11.96 2.09
N LEU A 53 -9.12 -11.91 2.89
CA LEU A 53 -9.08 -11.50 4.29
C LEU A 53 -8.85 -12.65 5.27
N LYS A 54 -8.69 -13.88 4.77
CA LYS A 54 -8.46 -15.04 5.63
C LYS A 54 -7.10 -14.93 6.31
N GLU A 55 -7.12 -14.89 7.64
CA GLU A 55 -5.90 -14.93 8.44
C GLU A 55 -5.10 -16.21 8.16
N ASP A 56 -3.78 -16.13 8.25
CA ASP A 56 -2.94 -17.31 8.36
C ASP A 56 -3.34 -18.11 9.61
N CYS A 57 -3.35 -19.44 9.50
CA CYS A 57 -3.76 -20.35 10.57
C CYS A 57 -2.93 -20.12 11.84
N ASP A 58 -1.61 -19.97 11.71
CA ASP A 58 -0.71 -19.80 12.85
C ASP A 58 -0.99 -18.47 13.59
N ILE A 59 -1.28 -17.41 12.84
CA ILE A 59 -1.68 -16.12 13.41
C ILE A 59 -3.04 -16.22 14.12
N GLY A 60 -4.00 -16.91 13.51
CA GLY A 60 -5.32 -17.14 14.09
C GLY A 60 -5.25 -17.91 15.42
N THR A 61 -4.43 -18.96 15.49
CA THR A 61 -4.22 -19.74 16.72
C THR A 61 -3.53 -18.91 17.80
N GLN A 62 -2.50 -18.13 17.44
CA GLN A 62 -1.81 -17.24 18.38
C GLN A 62 -2.77 -16.16 18.94
N ARG A 63 -3.59 -15.56 18.08
CA ARG A 63 -4.62 -14.59 18.48
C ARG A 63 -5.60 -15.20 19.47
N ALA A 64 -6.09 -16.42 19.20
CA ALA A 64 -7.00 -17.12 20.10
C ALA A 64 -6.36 -17.43 21.47
N ALA A 65 -5.10 -17.87 21.49
CA ALA A 65 -4.36 -18.14 22.72
C ALA A 65 -4.17 -16.88 23.59
N LEU A 66 -3.81 -15.75 22.96
CA LEU A 66 -3.66 -14.46 23.64
C LEU A 66 -5.00 -13.95 24.19
N GLN A 67 -6.08 -14.03 23.41
CA GLN A 67 -7.42 -13.67 23.87
C GLN A 67 -7.87 -14.53 25.07
N SER A 68 -7.61 -15.84 25.04
CA SER A 68 -7.89 -16.74 26.16
C SER A 68 -7.08 -16.36 27.41
N ARG A 69 -5.79 -16.07 27.26
CA ARG A 69 -4.94 -15.61 28.37
C ARG A 69 -5.44 -14.30 28.96
N LEU A 70 -5.82 -13.33 28.13
CA LEU A 70 -6.38 -12.05 28.57
C LEU A 70 -7.66 -12.25 29.39
N LYS A 71 -8.60 -13.08 28.89
CA LYS A 71 -9.84 -13.41 29.61
C LYS A 71 -9.57 -14.00 30.99
N ARG A 72 -8.60 -14.92 31.10
CA ARG A 72 -8.19 -15.51 32.38
C ARG A 72 -7.58 -14.48 33.34
N LEU A 73 -6.72 -13.60 32.84
CA LEU A 73 -6.13 -12.52 33.64
C LEU A 73 -7.18 -11.51 34.12
N MET A 74 -8.15 -11.16 33.27
CA MET A 74 -9.27 -10.30 33.68
C MET A 74 -10.08 -10.93 34.81
N LYS A 75 -10.37 -12.24 34.71
CA LYS A 75 -11.10 -12.98 35.76
C LYS A 75 -10.30 -13.05 37.06
N ALA A 76 -8.99 -13.25 36.98
CA ALA A 76 -8.13 -13.19 38.17
C ALA A 76 -8.15 -11.80 38.81
N ARG A 77 -8.15 -10.73 38.00
CA ARG A 77 -8.26 -9.36 38.48
C ARG A 77 -9.60 -9.11 39.19
N THR A 78 -10.72 -9.59 38.65
CA THR A 78 -12.03 -9.39 39.30
C THR A 78 -12.06 -10.05 40.68
N TYR A 79 -11.53 -11.27 40.81
CA TYR A 79 -11.44 -11.92 42.12
C TYR A 79 -10.54 -11.17 43.10
N LEU A 80 -9.42 -10.58 42.64
CA LEU A 80 -8.55 -9.77 43.50
C LEU A 80 -9.19 -8.45 43.94
N VAL A 81 -10.14 -7.92 43.17
CA VAL A 81 -10.89 -6.71 43.52
C VAL A 81 -12.05 -7.01 44.46
N GLU A 82 -12.63 -8.21 44.40
CA GLU A 82 -13.70 -8.67 45.28
C GLU A 82 -13.21 -9.11 46.68
N PHE A 83 -11.91 -9.40 46.82
CA PHE A 83 -11.25 -9.69 48.09
C PHE A 83 -10.96 -8.41 48.89
#